data_AF-A0A6P0PWW0-F1
#
_entry.id   AF-A0A6P0PWW0-F1
#
_cell.length_a   1.000
_cell.length_b   1.000
_cell.length_c   1.000
_cell.angle_alpha   90.00
_cell.angle_beta   90.00
_cell.angle_gamma   90.00
#
_symmetry.space_group_name_H-M   'P 1'
#
loop_
_entity.id
_entity.type
_entity.pdbx_description
1 polymer ?
#
loop_
_entity_poly.entity_id
_entity_poly.type
_entity_poly.pdbx_seq_one_letter_code
_entity_poly.pdbx_strand_id
1 'polypeptide(L)'
;MNHIQEWTASSVDEQLTRLNVRSLEGSSPFEYLFYSDSLPRRNDGRVLNSILKRYQHLEQGGWWCSGIDLLTGQEDIWGCFKPRQPRHSGETRKLIKYEHPPKTPTGLFALRVPFHLWQRIAERNDITILPTDLDHNQPDLGFWQWLISHPSIPLCITEGAKKAGALLTAGYAAIALPGINGGYRIRRDAQGNRIGKSDLIPQLQKLATPERPIYIVFDQDSKPNTIKAVNAAIRRMGYLLNQAGCPVKVITWDAQLGKGVDDLIADQGQKTFEQVYQRALPLDTWKAKSLTQLTYRANLKVNCRYLQELPIPDTAQLIGIKSPKGTGKTQLLEKIVSQALARNQWVLVLGHRVRLVEALCQRFGIKYITEVRDDQKQGVLGYGLCLDSLHGNSQARFNAANWSDGVVIIDEVEQVLWHGLNSSTCQSNRVAILKSLKTLIQNVLGG
;
A
#
# COMPACT_ATOMS: atom_id res chain seq x y z
N MET A 1 18.09 -11.00 -24.70
CA MET A 1 17.46 -9.70 -24.41
C MET A 1 18.58 -8.72 -24.11
N ASN A 2 18.68 -7.63 -24.84
CA ASN A 2 19.70 -6.61 -24.60
C ASN A 2 19.28 -5.80 -23.35
N HIS A 3 20.01 -5.96 -22.24
CA HIS A 3 19.67 -5.29 -20.98
C HIS A 3 19.73 -3.76 -21.12
N ILE A 4 20.57 -3.23 -22.02
CA ILE A 4 20.63 -1.79 -22.34
C ILE A 4 19.28 -1.32 -22.84
N GLN A 5 18.71 -1.99 -23.86
CA GLN A 5 17.38 -1.63 -24.39
C GLN A 5 16.29 -1.69 -23.31
N GLU A 6 16.35 -2.68 -22.41
CA GLU A 6 15.38 -2.82 -21.33
C GLU A 6 15.44 -1.67 -20.31
N TRP A 7 16.66 -1.20 -19.99
CA TRP A 7 16.89 -0.11 -19.06
C TRP A 7 16.63 1.25 -19.70
N THR A 8 17.02 1.44 -20.97
CA THR A 8 16.66 2.62 -21.77
C THR A 8 15.14 2.77 -21.89
N ALA A 9 14.39 1.68 -22.07
CA ALA A 9 12.93 1.71 -22.08
C ALA A 9 12.33 2.15 -20.74
N SER A 10 13.05 1.95 -19.62
CA SER A 10 12.72 2.49 -18.30
C SER A 10 13.26 3.92 -18.08
N SER A 11 13.63 4.65 -19.15
CA SER A 11 14.21 5.99 -19.09
C SER A 11 15.49 6.09 -18.25
N VAL A 12 16.30 5.03 -18.25
CA VAL A 12 17.60 5.04 -17.55
C VAL A 12 18.72 5.42 -18.51
N ASP A 13 19.61 6.29 -18.05
CA ASP A 13 20.84 6.68 -18.72
C ASP A 13 21.70 5.47 -19.09
N GLU A 14 22.27 5.50 -20.30
CA GLU A 14 23.03 4.37 -20.82
C GLU A 14 24.33 4.13 -20.05
N GLN A 15 25.06 5.18 -19.67
CA GLN A 15 26.30 5.05 -18.91
C GLN A 15 26.01 4.53 -17.50
N LEU A 16 24.95 5.03 -16.85
CA LEU A 16 24.47 4.50 -15.58
C LEU A 16 24.14 3.01 -15.68
N THR A 17 23.50 2.59 -16.77
CA THR A 17 23.19 1.18 -17.03
C THR A 17 24.46 0.35 -17.20
N ARG A 18 25.40 0.80 -18.04
CA ARG A 18 26.68 0.11 -18.30
C ARG A 18 27.55 -0.04 -17.06
N LEU A 19 27.52 0.94 -16.15
CA LEU A 19 28.25 0.88 -14.88
C LEU A 19 27.66 -0.16 -13.94
N ASN A 20 26.34 -0.38 -13.95
CA ASN A 20 25.67 -1.17 -12.89
C ASN A 20 25.14 -2.52 -13.33
N VAL A 21 25.03 -2.75 -14.64
CA VAL A 21 24.37 -3.93 -15.21
C VAL A 21 25.33 -4.66 -16.13
N ARG A 22 25.43 -5.98 -15.96
CA ARG A 22 26.22 -6.85 -16.83
C ARG A 22 25.44 -8.08 -17.27
N SER A 23 25.61 -8.50 -18.51
CA SER A 23 25.08 -9.78 -18.99
C SER A 23 25.87 -10.93 -18.36
N LEU A 24 25.17 -11.94 -17.85
CA LEU A 24 25.77 -13.20 -17.41
C LEU A 24 25.07 -14.36 -18.11
N GLU A 25 25.80 -15.43 -18.38
CA GLU A 25 25.32 -16.66 -19.02
C GLU A 25 26.18 -17.87 -18.65
N GLY A 26 25.70 -19.08 -18.96
CA GLY A 26 26.37 -20.32 -18.57
C GLY A 26 26.49 -20.43 -17.05
N SER A 27 27.68 -20.75 -16.54
CA SER A 27 27.91 -20.90 -15.09
C SER A 27 28.09 -19.58 -14.35
N SER A 28 28.37 -18.47 -15.04
CA SER A 28 28.72 -17.19 -14.40
C SER A 28 27.66 -16.65 -13.43
N PRO A 29 26.32 -16.78 -13.63
CA PRO A 29 25.34 -16.32 -12.63
C PRO A 29 25.51 -16.97 -11.25
N PHE A 30 26.02 -18.21 -11.20
CA PHE A 30 26.21 -18.92 -9.93
C PHE A 30 27.36 -18.33 -9.11
N GLU A 31 28.37 -17.74 -9.73
CA GLU A 31 29.48 -17.07 -9.03
C GLU A 31 28.99 -15.84 -8.25
N TYR A 32 28.01 -15.12 -8.82
CA TYR A 32 27.41 -13.93 -8.19
C TYR A 32 26.32 -14.28 -7.17
N LEU A 33 25.62 -15.40 -7.34
CA LEU A 33 24.53 -15.78 -6.44
C LEU A 33 25.00 -16.68 -5.28
N PHE A 34 25.93 -17.62 -5.52
CA PHE A 34 26.24 -18.69 -4.57
C PHE A 34 27.52 -18.45 -3.78
N TYR A 35 27.75 -17.22 -3.33
CA TYR A 35 28.89 -16.87 -2.48
C TYR A 35 28.66 -17.10 -0.99
N SER A 36 27.42 -17.27 -0.52
CA SER A 36 27.14 -17.45 0.91
C SER A 36 27.70 -18.78 1.45
N ASP A 37 28.49 -18.72 2.52
CA ASP A 37 29.01 -19.89 3.24
C ASP A 37 27.90 -20.71 3.91
N SER A 38 26.74 -20.09 4.17
CA SER A 38 25.58 -20.78 4.72
C SER A 38 24.88 -21.69 3.70
N LEU A 39 25.27 -21.65 2.42
CA LEU A 39 24.69 -22.52 1.40
C LEU A 39 25.14 -23.98 1.61
N PRO A 40 24.21 -24.95 1.58
CA PRO A 40 24.55 -26.35 1.71
C PRO A 40 25.48 -26.78 0.57
N ARG A 41 26.63 -27.33 0.94
CA ARG A 41 27.65 -27.85 0.04
C ARG A 41 27.97 -29.30 0.36
N ARG A 42 28.46 -30.03 -0.63
CA ARG A 42 29.05 -31.37 -0.49
C ARG A 42 30.45 -31.24 0.12
N ASN A 43 31.04 -32.38 0.50
CA ASN A 43 32.40 -32.45 1.04
C ASN A 43 33.48 -31.91 0.08
N ASP A 44 33.20 -31.92 -1.23
CA ASP A 44 34.08 -31.37 -2.27
C ASP A 44 33.90 -29.83 -2.49
N GLY A 45 33.10 -29.16 -1.65
CA GLY A 45 32.82 -27.73 -1.73
C GLY A 45 31.73 -27.32 -2.72
N ARG A 46 31.22 -28.25 -3.55
CA ARG A 46 30.17 -27.96 -4.53
C ARG A 46 28.81 -27.77 -3.87
N VAL A 47 28.05 -26.76 -4.31
CA VAL A 47 26.65 -26.55 -3.90
C VAL A 47 25.81 -27.79 -4.21
N LEU A 48 24.89 -28.15 -3.30
CA LEU A 48 24.05 -29.35 -3.46
C LEU A 48 23.30 -29.39 -4.81
N ASN A 49 23.20 -30.58 -5.39
CA ASN A 49 22.52 -30.81 -6.68
C ASN A 49 21.06 -30.33 -6.70
N SER A 50 20.34 -30.41 -5.57
CA SER A 50 18.96 -29.93 -5.47
C SER A 50 18.84 -28.42 -5.65
N ILE A 51 19.83 -27.65 -5.18
CA ILE A 51 19.91 -26.20 -5.35
C ILE A 51 20.31 -25.89 -6.79
N LEU A 52 21.33 -26.55 -7.32
CA LEU A 52 21.75 -26.37 -8.72
C LEU A 52 20.58 -26.63 -9.69
N LYS A 53 19.84 -27.73 -9.50
CA LYS A 53 18.65 -28.04 -10.32
C LYS A 53 17.56 -26.96 -10.21
N ARG A 54 17.34 -26.40 -9.02
CA ARG A 54 16.37 -25.31 -8.80
C ARG A 54 16.74 -24.05 -9.59
N TYR A 55 18.02 -23.75 -9.70
CA TYR A 55 18.55 -22.56 -10.37
C TYR A 55 19.13 -22.86 -11.78
N GLN A 56 18.89 -24.04 -12.34
CA GLN A 56 19.43 -24.41 -13.66
C GLN A 56 19.00 -23.45 -14.78
N HIS A 57 17.79 -22.87 -14.66
CA HIS A 57 17.27 -21.87 -15.60
C HIS A 57 18.16 -20.63 -15.77
N LEU A 58 19.05 -20.35 -14.82
CA LEU A 58 19.97 -19.21 -14.88
C LEU A 58 21.03 -19.36 -15.98
N GLU A 59 21.37 -20.60 -16.37
CA GLU A 59 22.39 -20.88 -17.39
C GLU A 59 22.05 -20.31 -18.76
N GLN A 60 20.75 -20.13 -19.03
CA GLN A 60 20.25 -19.52 -20.26
C GLN A 60 20.55 -18.01 -20.35
N GLY A 61 21.11 -17.45 -19.28
CA GLY A 61 21.57 -16.10 -19.17
C GLY A 61 20.51 -15.10 -18.73
N GLY A 62 20.93 -13.86 -18.62
CA GLY A 62 20.17 -12.77 -18.03
C GLY A 62 21.09 -11.59 -17.78
N TRP A 63 20.71 -10.73 -16.83
CA TRP A 63 21.57 -9.64 -16.39
C TRP A 63 21.67 -9.58 -14.88
N TRP A 64 22.86 -9.20 -14.40
CA TRP A 64 23.17 -8.92 -13.01
C TRP A 64 23.21 -7.41 -12.79
N CYS A 65 22.56 -6.94 -11.74
CA CYS A 65 22.62 -5.55 -11.29
C CYS A 65 23.19 -5.50 -9.88
N SER A 66 24.22 -4.68 -9.68
CA SER A 66 24.79 -4.33 -8.37
C SER A 66 25.27 -2.88 -8.38
N GLY A 67 25.54 -2.32 -7.20
CA GLY A 67 25.99 -0.95 -6.99
C GLY A 67 27.17 -0.88 -6.03
N ILE A 68 27.12 0.09 -5.12
CA ILE A 68 28.11 0.40 -4.10
C ILE A 68 27.62 -0.09 -2.75
N ASP A 69 28.50 -0.73 -1.99
CA ASP A 69 28.25 -0.99 -0.58
C ASP A 69 28.51 0.29 0.22
N LEU A 70 27.43 0.92 0.68
CA LEU A 70 27.47 2.17 1.44
C LEU A 70 28.22 2.08 2.77
N LEU A 71 28.57 0.88 3.23
CA LEU A 71 29.38 0.70 4.44
C LEU A 71 30.88 0.83 4.15
N THR A 72 31.31 0.45 2.95
CA THR A 72 32.73 0.36 2.56
C THR A 72 33.13 1.34 1.46
N GLY A 73 32.17 1.83 0.67
CA GLY A 73 32.39 2.63 -0.54
C GLY A 73 32.75 1.80 -1.79
N GLN A 74 33.02 0.51 -1.61
CA GLN A 74 33.47 -0.37 -2.68
C GLN A 74 32.31 -1.00 -3.46
N GLU A 75 32.60 -1.73 -4.54
CA GLU A 75 31.58 -2.48 -5.27
C GLU A 75 30.87 -3.48 -4.36
N ASP A 76 29.53 -3.45 -4.37
CA ASP A 76 28.74 -4.40 -3.59
C ASP A 76 28.75 -5.78 -4.26
N ILE A 77 29.11 -6.81 -3.50
CA ILE A 77 29.00 -8.19 -3.93
C ILE A 77 27.53 -8.66 -3.97
N TRP A 78 26.66 -7.98 -3.22
CA TRP A 78 25.23 -8.26 -3.21
C TRP A 78 24.53 -7.54 -4.37
N GLY A 79 23.54 -8.20 -4.97
CA GLY A 79 22.77 -7.63 -6.07
C GLY A 79 21.55 -8.46 -6.44
N CYS A 80 21.09 -8.30 -7.69
CA CYS A 80 20.06 -9.17 -8.25
C CYS A 80 20.39 -9.63 -9.66
N PHE A 81 19.98 -10.86 -9.93
CA PHE A 81 19.98 -11.43 -11.27
C PHE A 81 18.56 -11.47 -11.83
N LYS A 82 18.36 -10.91 -13.02
CA LYS A 82 17.13 -11.10 -13.79
C LYS A 82 17.38 -12.13 -14.90
N PRO A 83 16.90 -13.39 -14.76
CA PRO A 83 17.06 -14.40 -15.80
C PRO A 83 16.23 -14.06 -17.04
N ARG A 84 16.68 -14.50 -18.22
CA ARG A 84 15.91 -14.45 -19.47
C ARG A 84 14.62 -15.26 -19.36
N GLN A 85 14.67 -16.39 -18.66
CA GLN A 85 13.51 -17.25 -18.39
C GLN A 85 13.25 -17.34 -16.88
N PRO A 86 12.42 -16.45 -16.31
CA PRO A 86 12.06 -16.50 -14.90
C PRO A 86 11.35 -17.81 -14.53
N ARG A 87 11.64 -18.32 -13.34
CA ARG A 87 10.96 -19.52 -12.81
C ARG A 87 9.73 -19.18 -11.97
N HIS A 88 8.90 -20.17 -11.72
CA HIS A 88 7.83 -20.09 -10.73
C HIS A 88 8.30 -20.60 -9.36
N SER A 89 7.78 -20.00 -8.30
CA SER A 89 7.88 -20.51 -6.94
C SER A 89 7.17 -21.87 -6.84
N GLY A 90 7.81 -22.87 -6.22
CA GLY A 90 7.19 -24.18 -6.00
C GLY A 90 5.97 -24.12 -5.07
N GLU A 91 6.01 -23.25 -4.06
CA GLU A 91 4.96 -23.12 -3.03
C GLU A 91 3.75 -22.34 -3.52
N THR A 92 3.99 -21.17 -4.11
CA THR A 92 2.92 -20.20 -4.42
C THR A 92 2.56 -20.14 -5.90
N ARG A 93 3.30 -20.87 -6.75
CA ARG A 93 3.24 -20.79 -8.23
C ARG A 93 3.42 -19.37 -8.79
N LYS A 94 3.87 -18.40 -7.98
CA LYS A 94 4.15 -17.02 -8.41
C LYS A 94 5.44 -16.97 -9.22
N LEU A 95 5.45 -16.14 -10.26
CA LEU A 95 6.63 -15.88 -11.08
C LEU A 95 7.69 -15.11 -10.27
N ILE A 96 8.91 -15.64 -10.21
CA ILE A 96 10.07 -15.00 -9.56
C ILE A 96 10.89 -14.35 -10.66
N LYS A 97 10.68 -13.04 -10.84
CA LYS A 97 11.34 -12.25 -11.89
C LYS A 97 12.81 -11.96 -11.60
N TYR A 98 13.20 -11.91 -10.34
CA TYR A 98 14.54 -11.57 -9.88
C TYR A 98 15.00 -12.58 -8.84
N GLU A 99 16.24 -13.01 -8.96
CA GLU A 99 16.91 -13.86 -7.99
C GLU A 99 17.96 -13.03 -7.24
N HIS A 100 18.03 -13.23 -5.93
CA HIS A 100 19.03 -12.61 -5.06
C HIS A 100 19.91 -13.72 -4.45
N PRO A 101 21.14 -13.41 -4.02
CA PRO A 101 22.01 -14.40 -3.41
C PRO A 101 21.31 -15.14 -2.26
N PRO A 102 21.06 -16.46 -2.36
CA PRO A 102 20.32 -17.20 -1.34
C PRO A 102 21.10 -17.27 -0.02
N LYS A 103 20.35 -17.25 1.09
CA LYS A 103 20.91 -17.23 2.45
C LYS A 103 21.90 -16.09 2.69
N THR A 104 21.60 -14.93 2.12
CA THR A 104 22.27 -13.67 2.43
C THR A 104 21.21 -12.67 2.91
N PRO A 105 21.54 -11.78 3.85
CA PRO A 105 20.70 -10.62 4.13
C PRO A 105 20.56 -9.77 2.87
N THR A 106 19.35 -9.32 2.56
CA THR A 106 19.13 -8.43 1.41
C THR A 106 19.74 -7.05 1.63
N GLY A 107 20.41 -6.49 0.64
CA GLY A 107 20.93 -5.13 0.68
C GLY A 107 19.93 -4.09 0.15
N LEU A 108 20.48 -3.01 -0.38
CA LEU A 108 19.82 -2.00 -1.19
C LEU A 108 20.67 -1.77 -2.46
N PHE A 109 20.10 -1.13 -3.48
CA PHE A 109 20.84 -0.73 -4.67
C PHE A 109 21.21 0.76 -4.57
N ALA A 110 22.48 1.01 -4.27
CA ALA A 110 23.12 2.31 -4.40
C ALA A 110 23.96 2.30 -5.69
N LEU A 111 23.35 2.66 -6.82
CA LEU A 111 23.99 2.52 -8.14
C LEU A 111 25.24 3.41 -8.27
N ARG A 112 26.25 2.96 -9.01
CA ARG A 112 27.41 3.74 -9.44
C ARG A 112 26.98 4.87 -10.36
N VAL A 113 26.93 6.09 -9.85
CA VAL A 113 26.41 7.26 -10.59
C VAL A 113 27.53 7.87 -11.45
N PRO A 114 27.36 7.97 -12.78
CA PRO A 114 28.34 8.63 -13.62
C PRO A 114 28.37 10.15 -13.34
N PHE A 115 29.52 10.76 -13.57
CA PHE A 115 29.78 12.16 -13.17
C PHE A 115 28.76 13.15 -13.74
N HIS A 116 28.28 12.98 -14.99
CA HIS A 116 27.29 13.90 -15.56
C HIS A 116 25.93 13.86 -14.85
N LEU A 117 25.53 12.70 -14.30
CA LEU A 117 24.31 12.60 -13.50
C LEU A 117 24.52 13.16 -12.09
N TRP A 118 25.72 12.99 -11.52
CA TRP A 118 26.08 13.66 -10.29
C TRP A 118 26.02 15.18 -10.46
N GLN A 119 26.60 15.75 -11.52
CA GLN A 119 26.50 17.17 -11.85
C GLN A 119 25.05 17.65 -11.91
N ARG A 120 24.15 16.91 -12.58
CA ARG A 120 22.71 17.24 -12.61
C ARG A 120 22.07 17.25 -11.23
N ILE A 121 22.41 16.28 -10.37
CA ILE A 121 21.91 16.23 -8.99
C ILE A 121 22.44 17.42 -8.18
N ALA A 122 23.70 17.78 -8.34
CA ALA A 122 24.32 18.90 -7.65
C ALA A 122 23.71 20.24 -8.10
N GLU A 123 23.59 20.46 -9.41
CA GLU A 123 22.92 21.62 -10.02
C GLU A 123 21.48 21.78 -9.53
N ARG A 124 20.71 20.69 -9.48
CA ARG A 124 19.32 20.73 -8.98
C ARG A 124 19.21 21.20 -7.54
N ASN A 125 20.24 20.98 -6.74
CA ASN A 125 20.26 21.32 -5.32
C ASN A 125 21.15 22.54 -5.02
N ASP A 126 21.56 23.28 -6.06
CA ASP A 126 22.43 24.46 -5.96
C ASP A 126 23.75 24.19 -5.20
N ILE A 127 24.33 22.98 -5.40
CA ILE A 127 25.60 22.57 -4.80
C ILE A 127 26.68 22.52 -5.88
N THR A 128 27.82 23.14 -5.59
CA THR A 128 29.01 23.05 -6.44
C THR A 128 29.81 21.81 -6.05
N ILE A 129 30.16 20.98 -7.03
CA ILE A 129 31.09 19.86 -6.83
C ILE A 129 32.52 20.40 -6.87
N LEU A 130 33.28 20.19 -5.82
CA LEU A 130 34.68 20.58 -5.73
C LEU A 130 35.59 19.45 -6.25
N PRO A 131 36.79 19.76 -6.77
CA PRO A 131 37.75 18.71 -7.15
C PRO A 131 38.11 17.76 -6.00
N THR A 132 38.05 18.24 -4.75
CA THR A 132 38.30 17.44 -3.54
C THR A 132 37.17 16.47 -3.20
N ASP A 133 35.99 16.62 -3.80
CA ASP A 133 34.88 15.68 -3.63
C ASP A 133 35.08 14.41 -4.46
N LEU A 134 35.91 14.47 -5.51
CA LEU A 134 36.17 13.36 -6.41
C LEU A 134 37.21 12.41 -5.83
N ASP A 135 36.83 11.15 -5.67
CA ASP A 135 37.75 10.07 -5.31
C ASP A 135 37.88 9.09 -6.48
N HIS A 136 38.93 9.24 -7.27
CA HIS A 136 39.22 8.38 -8.42
C HIS A 136 39.58 6.93 -8.04
N ASN A 137 39.81 6.64 -6.75
CA ASN A 137 39.99 5.26 -6.28
C ASN A 137 38.66 4.56 -5.99
N GLN A 138 37.55 5.31 -5.93
CA GLN A 138 36.22 4.75 -5.71
C GLN A 138 35.54 4.41 -7.05
N PRO A 139 34.81 3.29 -7.12
CA PRO A 139 34.14 2.84 -8.33
C PRO A 139 33.00 3.77 -8.84
N ASP A 140 32.55 4.73 -8.03
CA ASP A 140 31.54 5.74 -8.36
C ASP A 140 32.09 7.18 -8.29
N LEU A 141 33.41 7.35 -8.30
CA LEU A 141 34.11 8.63 -8.10
C LEU A 141 33.84 9.29 -6.73
N GLY A 142 33.28 8.57 -5.76
CA GLY A 142 32.95 9.10 -4.44
C GLY A 142 31.55 9.69 -4.31
N PHE A 143 30.68 9.53 -5.32
CA PHE A 143 29.32 10.09 -5.32
C PHE A 143 28.54 9.79 -4.03
N TRP A 144 28.52 8.54 -3.56
CA TRP A 144 27.75 8.20 -2.35
C TRP A 144 28.35 8.80 -1.08
N GLN A 145 29.68 8.91 -0.99
CA GLN A 145 30.34 9.55 0.13
C GLN A 145 30.05 11.06 0.15
N TRP A 146 30.10 11.72 -1.01
CA TRP A 146 29.67 13.09 -1.19
C TRP A 146 28.18 13.28 -0.84
N LEU A 147 27.31 12.38 -1.30
CA LEU A 147 25.89 12.48 -0.97
C LEU A 147 25.70 12.40 0.55
N ILE A 148 26.37 11.46 1.23
CA ILE A 148 26.29 11.32 2.70
C ILE A 148 26.73 12.61 3.42
N SER A 149 27.76 13.31 2.94
CA SER A 149 28.22 14.58 3.53
C SER A 149 27.32 15.78 3.24
N HIS A 150 26.33 15.66 2.35
CA HIS A 150 25.36 16.70 2.00
C HIS A 150 23.94 16.30 2.45
N PRO A 151 23.60 16.38 3.75
CA PRO A 151 22.28 16.02 4.27
C PRO A 151 21.14 16.87 3.68
N SER A 152 21.42 18.08 3.19
CA SER A 152 20.43 18.94 2.54
C SER A 152 19.85 18.34 1.25
N ILE A 153 20.59 17.45 0.56
CA ILE A 153 20.14 16.82 -0.69
C ILE A 153 19.03 15.80 -0.37
N PRO A 154 17.82 15.96 -0.95
CA PRO A 154 16.75 15.00 -0.79
C PRO A 154 17.08 13.63 -1.38
N LEU A 155 16.69 12.56 -0.70
CA LEU A 155 16.86 11.19 -1.18
C LEU A 155 15.51 10.55 -1.49
N CYS A 156 15.36 10.04 -2.71
CA CYS A 156 14.25 9.20 -3.13
C CYS A 156 14.53 7.72 -2.83
N ILE A 157 13.56 7.03 -2.24
CA ILE A 157 13.61 5.59 -1.98
C ILE A 157 12.49 4.91 -2.78
N THR A 158 12.86 4.03 -3.69
CA THR A 158 11.92 3.27 -4.53
C THR A 158 12.15 1.76 -4.41
N GLU A 159 11.38 0.95 -5.16
CA GLU A 159 11.56 -0.50 -5.27
C GLU A 159 12.02 -0.90 -6.68
N GLY A 160 13.12 -1.65 -6.74
CA GLY A 160 13.73 -2.11 -7.98
C GLY A 160 14.73 -1.12 -8.61
N ALA A 161 15.85 -1.65 -9.09
CA ALA A 161 16.99 -0.85 -9.53
C ALA A 161 16.70 0.06 -10.73
N LYS A 162 15.86 -0.36 -11.69
CA LYS A 162 15.48 0.47 -12.85
C LYS A 162 14.78 1.77 -12.44
N LYS A 163 13.98 1.73 -11.37
CA LYS A 163 13.27 2.89 -10.84
C LYS A 163 14.21 3.91 -10.23
N ALA A 164 15.19 3.44 -9.46
CA ALA A 164 16.26 4.30 -8.95
C ALA A 164 17.09 4.86 -10.11
N GLY A 165 17.39 4.04 -11.12
CA GLY A 165 18.06 4.48 -12.34
C GLY A 165 17.33 5.60 -13.07
N ALA A 166 16.00 5.50 -13.22
CA ALA A 166 15.17 6.52 -13.86
C ALA A 166 15.18 7.84 -13.08
N LEU A 167 15.09 7.76 -11.74
CA LEU A 167 15.17 8.92 -10.86
C LEU A 167 16.55 9.60 -10.91
N LEU A 168 17.64 8.83 -10.84
CA LEU A 168 19.01 9.33 -10.98
C LEU A 168 19.22 10.03 -12.34
N THR A 169 18.70 9.42 -13.41
CA THR A 169 18.73 9.99 -14.77
C THR A 169 17.98 11.32 -14.87
N ALA A 170 16.87 11.44 -14.13
CA ALA A 170 16.08 12.65 -14.00
C ALA A 170 16.65 13.69 -13.01
N GLY A 171 17.85 13.46 -12.45
CA GLY A 171 18.52 14.41 -11.56
C GLY A 171 18.09 14.34 -10.09
N TYR A 172 17.50 13.23 -9.65
CA TYR A 172 17.13 13.00 -8.25
C TYR A 172 18.04 11.95 -7.62
N ALA A 173 18.66 12.26 -6.47
CA ALA A 173 19.38 11.24 -5.71
C ALA A 173 18.42 10.12 -5.29
N ALA A 174 18.73 8.87 -5.65
CA ALA A 174 17.82 7.77 -5.43
C ALA A 174 18.51 6.43 -5.16
N ILE A 175 17.92 5.66 -4.24
CA ILE A 175 18.25 4.25 -4.01
C ILE A 175 17.05 3.37 -4.30
N ALA A 176 17.30 2.08 -4.57
CA ALA A 176 16.23 1.08 -4.65
C ALA A 176 16.35 0.02 -3.56
N LEU A 177 15.20 -0.44 -3.08
CA LEU A 177 15.09 -1.62 -2.23
C LEU A 177 14.71 -2.84 -3.10
N PRO A 178 15.12 -4.07 -2.73
CA PRO A 178 14.68 -5.31 -3.38
C PRO A 178 13.20 -5.66 -3.11
N GLY A 179 12.48 -4.78 -2.42
CA GLY A 179 11.05 -4.83 -2.17
C GLY A 179 10.66 -3.84 -1.06
N ILE A 180 9.37 -3.54 -0.93
CA ILE A 180 8.85 -2.54 0.01
C ILE A 180 9.30 -2.69 1.48
N ASN A 181 9.63 -3.91 1.92
CA ASN A 181 10.09 -4.20 3.29
C ASN A 181 11.62 -4.28 3.40
N GLY A 182 12.37 -4.03 2.33
CA GLY A 182 13.82 -4.23 2.26
C GLY A 182 14.61 -3.26 3.14
N GLY A 183 14.07 -2.07 3.40
CA GLY A 183 14.76 -0.99 4.12
C GLY A 183 14.87 -1.17 5.64
N TYR A 184 14.23 -2.19 6.21
CA TYR A 184 14.27 -2.43 7.65
C TYR A 184 14.33 -3.93 8.00
N ARG A 185 14.64 -4.24 9.25
CA ARG A 185 14.64 -5.60 9.81
C ARG A 185 13.68 -5.71 10.98
N ILE A 186 13.13 -6.90 11.13
CA ILE A 186 12.37 -7.30 12.31
C ILE A 186 13.28 -8.27 13.05
N ARG A 187 13.78 -7.89 14.23
CA ARG A 187 14.59 -8.81 15.02
C ARG A 187 13.73 -10.00 15.44
N ARG A 188 14.30 -11.20 15.35
CA ARG A 188 13.66 -12.46 15.70
C ARG A 188 14.61 -13.32 16.54
N ASP A 189 14.05 -14.10 17.46
CA ASP A 189 14.80 -15.11 18.21
C ASP A 189 15.11 -16.34 17.34
N ALA A 190 15.81 -17.32 17.92
CA ALA A 190 16.15 -18.58 17.25
C ALA A 190 14.91 -19.40 16.84
N GLN A 191 13.78 -19.20 17.50
CA GLN A 191 12.49 -19.85 17.20
C GLN A 191 11.67 -19.06 16.17
N GLY A 192 12.19 -17.92 15.70
CA GLY A 192 11.53 -17.06 14.71
C GLY A 192 10.48 -16.12 15.30
N ASN A 193 10.30 -16.06 16.62
CA ASN A 193 9.40 -15.11 17.26
C ASN A 193 9.98 -13.71 17.19
N ARG A 194 9.13 -12.71 17.04
CA ARG A 194 9.56 -11.31 17.02
C ARG A 194 10.09 -10.92 18.39
N ILE A 195 11.30 -10.37 18.39
CA ILE A 195 11.92 -9.75 19.57
C ILE A 195 12.16 -8.26 19.28
N GLY A 196 11.94 -7.40 20.27
CA GLY A 196 12.28 -5.98 20.18
C GLY A 196 11.62 -5.18 19.05
N LYS A 197 12.21 -4.01 18.80
CA LYS A 197 11.79 -3.05 17.76
C LYS A 197 12.43 -3.39 16.41
N SER A 198 11.87 -2.84 15.35
CA SER A 198 12.50 -2.88 14.04
C SER A 198 13.56 -1.80 13.92
N ASP A 199 14.58 -2.05 13.11
CA ASP A 199 15.64 -1.11 12.80
C ASP A 199 15.80 -0.98 11.30
N LEU A 200 16.25 0.20 10.82
CA LEU A 200 16.69 0.36 9.44
C LEU A 200 17.87 -0.58 9.15
N ILE A 201 18.02 -1.00 7.90
CA ILE A 201 19.24 -1.74 7.50
C ILE A 201 20.48 -0.83 7.61
N PRO A 202 21.67 -1.38 7.89
CA PRO A 202 22.89 -0.58 8.09
C PRO A 202 23.18 0.39 6.95
N GLN A 203 23.00 -0.04 5.70
CA GLN A 203 23.21 0.81 4.51
C GLN A 203 22.25 2.00 4.48
N LEU A 204 20.98 1.80 4.87
CA LEU A 204 20.00 2.88 4.91
C LEU A 204 20.23 3.81 6.12
N GLN A 205 20.80 3.30 7.22
CA GLN A 205 21.20 4.15 8.35
C GLN A 205 22.28 5.16 7.96
N LYS A 206 23.23 4.80 7.08
CA LYS A 206 24.23 5.74 6.53
C LYS A 206 23.61 6.90 5.77
N LEU A 207 22.48 6.66 5.12
CA LEU A 207 21.76 7.67 4.34
C LEU A 207 20.70 8.42 5.15
N ALA A 208 20.21 7.85 6.25
CA ALA A 208 19.23 8.45 7.15
C ALA A 208 19.91 9.42 8.13
N THR A 209 20.52 10.48 7.58
CA THR A 209 21.12 11.55 8.35
C THR A 209 20.03 12.53 8.85
N PRO A 210 20.18 13.11 10.06
CA PRO A 210 19.23 14.11 10.55
C PRO A 210 19.00 15.23 9.53
N GLU A 211 17.76 15.72 9.48
CA GLU A 211 17.29 16.80 8.59
C GLU A 211 17.22 16.46 7.10
N ARG A 212 17.80 15.34 6.64
CA ARG A 212 17.70 14.94 5.23
C ARG A 212 16.25 14.66 4.81
N PRO A 213 15.72 15.37 3.79
CA PRO A 213 14.40 15.05 3.24
C PRO A 213 14.40 13.69 2.55
N ILE A 214 13.50 12.80 2.96
CA ILE A 214 13.33 11.48 2.34
C ILE A 214 11.99 11.41 1.63
N TYR A 215 12.01 11.03 0.35
CA TYR A 215 10.83 10.83 -0.47
C TYR A 215 10.64 9.34 -0.76
N ILE A 216 9.53 8.77 -0.30
CA ILE A 216 9.18 7.37 -0.61
C ILE A 216 8.39 7.35 -1.93
N VAL A 217 8.91 6.58 -2.90
CA VAL A 217 8.45 6.52 -4.30
C VAL A 217 8.19 5.06 -4.73
N PHE A 218 7.33 4.37 -3.98
CA PHE A 218 6.94 2.98 -4.29
C PHE A 218 5.90 2.91 -5.42
N ASP A 219 5.71 1.71 -5.98
CA ASP A 219 4.77 1.48 -7.09
C ASP A 219 3.33 1.88 -6.71
N GLN A 220 2.58 2.35 -7.70
CA GLN A 220 1.14 2.55 -7.57
C GLN A 220 0.40 1.23 -7.84
N ASP A 221 -0.21 0.69 -6.79
CA ASP A 221 -1.02 -0.53 -6.87
C ASP A 221 -2.52 -0.22 -6.92
N SER A 222 -3.25 -1.07 -7.64
CA SER A 222 -4.72 -1.04 -7.69
C SER A 222 -5.38 -2.13 -6.83
N LYS A 223 -4.62 -3.17 -6.45
CA LYS A 223 -5.14 -4.31 -5.68
C LYS A 223 -5.22 -3.96 -4.19
N PRO A 224 -6.40 -4.05 -3.53
CA PRO A 224 -6.57 -3.60 -2.15
C PRO A 224 -5.59 -4.22 -1.14
N ASN A 225 -5.31 -5.53 -1.26
CA ASN A 225 -4.36 -6.20 -0.37
C ASN A 225 -2.92 -5.75 -0.59
N THR A 226 -2.53 -5.47 -1.84
CA THR A 226 -1.20 -4.93 -2.13
C THR A 226 -1.07 -3.51 -1.61
N ILE A 227 -2.06 -2.64 -1.86
CA ILE A 227 -2.10 -1.27 -1.31
C ILE A 227 -1.97 -1.29 0.22
N LYS A 228 -2.68 -2.18 0.91
CA LYS A 228 -2.56 -2.33 2.38
C LYS A 228 -1.14 -2.71 2.81
N ALA A 229 -0.51 -3.65 2.10
CA ALA A 229 0.86 -4.09 2.39
C ALA A 229 1.90 -2.97 2.14
N VAL A 230 1.79 -2.28 1.00
CA VAL A 230 2.63 -1.11 0.64
C VAL A 230 2.46 -0.02 1.69
N ASN A 231 1.23 0.33 2.04
CA ASN A 231 0.96 1.36 3.04
C ASN A 231 1.52 1.00 4.42
N ALA A 232 1.44 -0.28 4.81
CA ALA A 232 2.03 -0.75 6.07
C ALA A 232 3.56 -0.63 6.05
N ALA A 233 4.21 -0.97 4.93
CA ALA A 233 5.64 -0.84 4.74
C ALA A 233 6.09 0.64 4.79
N ILE A 234 5.40 1.53 4.08
CA ILE A 234 5.63 2.99 4.10
C ILE A 234 5.52 3.53 5.53
N ARG A 235 4.47 3.17 6.28
CA ARG A 235 4.30 3.64 7.67
C ARG A 235 5.45 3.18 8.57
N ARG A 236 5.90 1.93 8.41
CA ARG A 236 6.97 1.36 9.24
C ARG A 236 8.32 1.97 8.91
N MET A 237 8.68 2.03 7.63
CA MET A 237 9.93 2.64 7.20
C MET A 237 9.95 4.13 7.50
N GLY A 238 8.87 4.85 7.19
CA GLY A 238 8.74 6.27 7.49
C GLY A 238 8.81 6.60 8.98
N TYR A 239 8.28 5.74 9.86
CA TYR A 239 8.45 5.89 11.30
C TYR A 239 9.93 5.79 11.71
N LEU A 240 10.66 4.81 11.20
CA LEU A 240 12.08 4.62 11.53
C LEU A 240 12.96 5.76 10.96
N LEU A 241 12.64 6.25 9.77
CA LEU A 241 13.31 7.41 9.17
C LEU A 241 13.04 8.71 9.95
N ASN A 242 11.79 8.95 10.37
CA ASN A 242 11.48 10.07 11.26
C ASN A 242 12.23 9.95 12.60
N GLN A 243 12.39 8.74 13.15
CA GLN A 243 13.20 8.53 14.35
C GLN A 243 14.68 8.85 14.16
N ALA A 244 15.20 8.68 12.94
CA ALA A 244 16.55 9.10 12.57
C ALA A 244 16.66 10.62 12.31
N GLY A 245 15.57 11.38 12.51
CA GLY A 245 15.53 12.83 12.31
C GLY A 245 15.28 13.26 10.86
N CYS A 246 14.94 12.34 9.97
CA CYS A 246 14.67 12.66 8.56
C CYS A 246 13.21 13.08 8.35
N PRO A 247 12.90 14.24 7.76
CA PRO A 247 11.55 14.56 7.33
C PRO A 247 11.12 13.68 6.14
N VAL A 248 10.09 12.85 6.34
CA VAL A 248 9.59 11.92 5.33
C VAL A 248 8.37 12.46 4.59
N LYS A 249 8.41 12.40 3.26
CA LYS A 249 7.28 12.63 2.35
C LYS A 249 7.00 11.39 1.50
N VAL A 250 5.75 11.23 1.06
CA VAL A 250 5.31 10.13 0.21
C VAL A 250 4.81 10.71 -1.11
N ILE A 251 5.35 10.22 -2.22
CA ILE A 251 4.92 10.60 -3.56
C ILE A 251 3.81 9.64 -4.00
N THR A 252 2.69 10.19 -4.48
CA THR A 252 1.57 9.41 -5.02
C THR A 252 1.04 10.05 -6.29
N TRP A 253 0.68 9.22 -7.27
CA TRP A 253 0.05 9.64 -8.53
C TRP A 253 -1.06 8.65 -8.93
N ASP A 254 -1.78 8.96 -10.01
CA ASP A 254 -2.78 8.03 -10.54
C ASP A 254 -2.06 6.83 -11.20
N ALA A 255 -2.35 5.62 -10.75
CA ALA A 255 -1.77 4.38 -11.27
C ALA A 255 -1.97 4.19 -12.79
N GLN A 256 -2.93 4.90 -13.40
CA GLN A 256 -3.12 4.89 -14.86
C GLN A 256 -2.00 5.61 -15.63
N LEU A 257 -1.25 6.50 -14.97
CA LEU A 257 -0.14 7.25 -15.58
C LEU A 257 1.18 6.45 -15.61
N GLY A 258 1.22 5.28 -14.98
CA GLY A 258 2.40 4.45 -14.84
C GLY A 258 2.41 3.71 -13.52
N LYS A 259 2.76 2.42 -13.53
CA LYS A 259 2.79 1.61 -12.30
C LYS A 259 3.99 2.00 -11.44
N GLY A 260 5.19 1.94 -12.02
CA GLY A 260 6.43 2.41 -11.42
C GLY A 260 6.70 3.88 -11.74
N VAL A 261 7.65 4.48 -11.02
CA VAL A 261 8.15 5.81 -11.39
C VAL A 261 8.93 5.81 -12.70
N ASP A 262 9.57 4.68 -13.04
CA ASP A 262 10.19 4.50 -14.35
C ASP A 262 9.14 4.51 -15.48
N ASP A 263 8.02 3.81 -15.28
CA ASP A 263 6.89 3.85 -16.22
C ASP A 263 6.31 5.27 -16.33
N LEU A 264 6.10 5.96 -15.21
CA LEU A 264 5.57 7.34 -15.19
C LEU A 264 6.48 8.29 -15.98
N ILE A 265 7.81 8.21 -15.78
CA ILE A 265 8.77 9.06 -16.48
C ILE A 265 8.82 8.70 -17.98
N ALA A 266 8.81 7.41 -18.31
CA ALA A 266 8.83 6.95 -19.70
C ALA A 266 7.58 7.38 -20.48
N ASP A 267 6.39 7.22 -19.87
CA ASP A 267 5.11 7.46 -20.54
C ASP A 267 4.68 8.93 -20.50
N GLN A 268 4.94 9.64 -19.40
CA GLN A 268 4.43 11.01 -19.15
C GLN A 268 5.53 12.08 -19.07
N GLY A 269 6.81 11.69 -19.12
CA GLY A 269 7.96 12.58 -19.07
C GLY A 269 8.34 13.08 -17.67
N GLN A 270 9.57 13.57 -17.55
CA GLN A 270 10.16 14.04 -16.28
C GLN A 270 9.39 15.22 -15.65
N LYS A 271 8.78 16.10 -16.46
CA LYS A 271 7.97 17.22 -15.96
C LYS A 271 6.76 16.74 -15.15
N THR A 272 6.16 15.61 -15.53
CA THR A 272 5.05 15.03 -14.79
C THR A 272 5.53 14.49 -13.44
N PHE A 273 6.71 13.85 -13.40
CA PHE A 273 7.32 13.44 -12.14
C PHE A 273 7.63 14.64 -11.23
N GLU A 274 8.18 15.74 -11.76
CA GLU A 274 8.43 16.96 -11.00
C GLU A 274 7.15 17.49 -10.32
N GLN A 275 6.02 17.52 -11.04
CA GLN A 275 4.75 17.97 -10.47
C GLN A 275 4.28 17.10 -9.31
N VAL A 276 4.41 15.77 -9.40
CA VAL A 276 4.01 14.87 -8.31
C VAL A 276 5.02 14.89 -7.16
N TYR A 277 6.30 15.14 -7.44
CA TYR A 277 7.35 15.36 -6.45
C TYR A 277 7.06 16.62 -5.61
N GLN A 278 6.71 17.74 -6.25
CA GLN A 278 6.36 18.99 -5.56
C GLN A 278 5.08 18.86 -4.71
N ARG A 279 4.16 17.98 -5.12
CA ARG A 279 2.91 17.68 -4.39
C ARG A 279 3.05 16.56 -3.36
N ALA A 280 4.26 16.06 -3.11
CA ALA A 280 4.50 14.99 -2.17
C ALA A 280 3.98 15.34 -0.77
N LEU A 281 3.28 14.40 -0.15
CA LEU A 281 2.62 14.65 1.12
C LEU A 281 3.56 14.29 2.28
N PRO A 282 3.70 15.14 3.31
CA PRO A 282 4.32 14.73 4.57
C PRO A 282 3.67 13.45 5.11
N LEU A 283 4.48 12.59 5.73
CA LEU A 283 4.05 11.25 6.14
C LEU A 283 2.76 11.26 6.99
N ASP A 284 2.59 12.23 7.89
CA ASP A 284 1.41 12.31 8.75
C ASP A 284 0.16 12.80 8.01
N THR A 285 0.31 13.76 7.09
CA THR A 285 -0.77 14.16 6.17
C THR A 285 -1.19 13.01 5.26
N TRP A 286 -0.22 12.25 4.74
CA TRP A 286 -0.48 11.06 3.93
C TRP A 286 -1.22 9.97 4.72
N LYS A 287 -0.82 9.72 5.99
CA LYS A 287 -1.55 8.80 6.89
C LYS A 287 -3.00 9.26 7.10
N ALA A 288 -3.22 10.55 7.37
CA ALA A 288 -4.54 11.10 7.60
C ALA A 288 -5.44 11.00 6.35
N LYS A 289 -4.89 11.24 5.15
CA LYS A 289 -5.62 11.08 3.88
C LYS A 289 -6.19 9.66 3.71
N SER A 290 -5.44 8.64 4.14
CA SER A 290 -5.91 7.24 4.06
C SER A 290 -7.13 6.94 4.94
N LEU A 291 -7.44 7.77 5.94
CA LEU A 291 -8.60 7.59 6.82
C LEU A 291 -9.92 8.06 6.18
N THR A 292 -9.85 8.93 5.17
CA THR A 292 -11.04 9.56 4.55
C THR A 292 -11.37 9.03 3.15
N GLN A 293 -10.47 8.22 2.58
CA GLN A 293 -10.62 7.62 1.27
C GLN A 293 -11.47 6.34 1.34
N LEU A 294 -12.42 6.22 0.43
CA LEU A 294 -13.12 4.96 0.22
C LEU A 294 -12.13 3.92 -0.31
N THR A 295 -12.14 2.74 0.29
CA THR A 295 -11.31 1.60 -0.12
C THR A 295 -11.86 0.85 -1.34
N TYR A 296 -13.05 1.25 -1.81
CA TYR A 296 -13.74 0.70 -2.97
C TYR A 296 -13.96 1.80 -4.01
N ARG A 297 -13.83 1.44 -5.30
CA ARG A 297 -14.22 2.33 -6.38
C ARG A 297 -15.73 2.48 -6.37
N ALA A 298 -16.22 3.71 -6.45
CA ALA A 298 -17.64 3.96 -6.62
C ALA A 298 -18.12 3.35 -7.94
N ASN A 299 -19.13 2.49 -7.89
CA ASN A 299 -19.76 1.90 -9.08
C ASN A 299 -20.43 2.96 -9.96
N LEU A 300 -20.97 4.00 -9.32
CA LEU A 300 -21.62 5.13 -9.98
C LEU A 300 -21.17 6.43 -9.31
N LYS A 301 -20.70 7.39 -10.12
CA LYS A 301 -20.45 8.77 -9.69
C LYS A 301 -21.41 9.68 -10.43
N VAL A 302 -22.20 10.44 -9.68
CA VAL A 302 -23.15 11.42 -10.23
C VAL A 302 -22.74 12.82 -9.78
N ASN A 303 -22.98 13.82 -10.65
CA ASN A 303 -22.81 15.22 -10.32
C ASN A 303 -24.14 15.94 -10.52
N CYS A 304 -25.01 15.89 -9.51
CA CYS A 304 -26.33 16.50 -9.52
C CYS A 304 -26.62 17.15 -8.16
N ARG A 305 -27.52 18.14 -8.16
CA ARG A 305 -27.91 18.86 -6.93
C ARG A 305 -28.63 17.97 -5.93
N TYR A 306 -29.51 17.08 -6.40
CA TYR A 306 -30.28 16.14 -5.58
C TYR A 306 -30.22 14.71 -6.16
N LEU A 307 -30.00 13.72 -5.29
CA LEU A 307 -30.01 12.29 -5.60
C LEU A 307 -31.46 11.79 -5.71
N GLN A 308 -32.13 12.06 -6.83
CA GLN A 308 -33.56 11.72 -6.96
C GLN A 308 -33.82 10.32 -7.52
N GLU A 309 -33.04 9.91 -8.52
CA GLU A 309 -33.11 8.59 -9.14
C GLU A 309 -31.70 8.08 -9.39
N LEU A 310 -31.37 6.96 -8.75
CA LEU A 310 -30.15 6.22 -9.00
C LEU A 310 -30.54 4.88 -9.63
N PRO A 311 -29.90 4.47 -10.73
CA PRO A 311 -30.10 3.14 -11.31
C PRO A 311 -29.43 2.11 -10.40
N ILE A 312 -30.10 1.74 -9.31
CA ILE A 312 -29.67 0.68 -8.40
C ILE A 312 -30.03 -0.66 -9.08
N PRO A 313 -29.07 -1.53 -9.40
CA PRO A 313 -29.37 -2.83 -9.99
C PRO A 313 -30.22 -3.67 -9.04
N ASP A 314 -31.20 -4.41 -9.57
CA ASP A 314 -32.04 -5.32 -8.76
C ASP A 314 -31.22 -6.42 -8.06
N THR A 315 -30.01 -6.71 -8.56
CA THR A 315 -29.07 -7.66 -7.96
C THR A 315 -28.23 -7.08 -6.82
N ALA A 316 -28.35 -5.78 -6.52
CA ALA A 316 -27.53 -5.12 -5.51
C ALA A 316 -28.03 -5.42 -4.10
N GLN A 317 -27.28 -6.25 -3.36
CA GLN A 317 -27.58 -6.57 -1.95
C GLN A 317 -27.02 -5.55 -0.94
N LEU A 318 -25.93 -4.84 -1.29
CA LEU A 318 -25.32 -3.81 -0.44
C LEU A 318 -25.14 -2.51 -1.21
N ILE A 319 -25.76 -1.44 -0.72
CA ILE A 319 -25.75 -0.13 -1.37
C ILE A 319 -25.09 0.88 -0.41
N GLY A 320 -23.96 1.44 -0.85
CA GLY A 320 -23.26 2.51 -0.15
C GLY A 320 -23.48 3.86 -0.83
N ILE A 321 -24.03 4.84 -0.11
CA ILE A 321 -24.29 6.18 -0.64
C ILE A 321 -23.42 7.20 0.09
N LYS A 322 -22.47 7.82 -0.62
CA LYS A 322 -21.66 8.92 -0.11
C LYS A 322 -22.01 10.22 -0.83
N SER A 323 -22.56 11.18 -0.09
CA SER A 323 -22.82 12.53 -0.60
C SER A 323 -22.87 13.57 0.53
N PRO A 324 -22.69 14.87 0.22
CA PRO A 324 -22.83 15.95 1.21
C PRO A 324 -24.21 16.01 1.88
N LYS A 325 -24.33 16.74 3.00
CA LYS A 325 -25.63 17.03 3.64
C LYS A 325 -26.50 17.88 2.70
N GLY A 326 -27.81 17.62 2.69
CA GLY A 326 -28.77 18.40 1.89
C GLY A 326 -28.90 18.00 0.41
N THR A 327 -28.27 16.90 -0.02
CA THR A 327 -28.28 16.43 -1.42
C THR A 327 -29.39 15.40 -1.73
N GLY A 328 -30.40 15.27 -0.87
CA GLY A 328 -31.55 14.40 -1.15
C GLY A 328 -31.41 12.92 -0.77
N LYS A 329 -30.39 12.52 0.01
CA LYS A 329 -30.20 11.10 0.44
C LYS A 329 -31.44 10.51 1.11
N THR A 330 -32.00 11.22 2.09
CA THR A 330 -33.13 10.71 2.85
C THR A 330 -34.40 10.63 1.98
N GLN A 331 -34.56 11.54 1.03
CA GLN A 331 -35.65 11.48 0.04
C GLN A 331 -35.53 10.27 -0.89
N LEU A 332 -34.31 9.88 -1.26
CA LEU A 332 -34.09 8.63 -2.00
C LEU A 332 -34.46 7.41 -1.14
N LEU A 333 -34.04 7.39 0.13
CA LEU A 333 -34.38 6.31 1.06
C LEU A 333 -35.90 6.17 1.24
N GLU A 334 -36.64 7.27 1.27
CA GLU A 334 -38.11 7.27 1.34
C GLU A 334 -38.73 6.45 0.21
N LYS A 335 -38.29 6.67 -1.04
CA LYS A 335 -38.73 5.87 -2.20
C LYS A 335 -38.40 4.38 -2.04
N ILE A 336 -37.19 4.06 -1.57
CA ILE A 336 -36.74 2.67 -1.36
C ILE A 336 -37.62 1.99 -0.31
N VAL A 337 -37.92 2.67 0.81
CA VAL A 337 -38.81 2.14 1.84
C VAL A 337 -40.21 1.92 1.30
N SER A 338 -40.78 2.90 0.59
CA SER A 338 -42.12 2.74 0.01
C SER A 338 -42.21 1.56 -0.95
N GLN A 339 -41.17 1.33 -1.77
CA GLN A 339 -41.10 0.18 -2.68
C GLN A 339 -40.99 -1.15 -1.93
N ALA A 340 -40.18 -1.22 -0.86
CA ALA A 340 -40.04 -2.42 -0.04
C ALA A 340 -41.36 -2.78 0.66
N LEU A 341 -42.02 -1.78 1.25
CA LEU A 341 -43.33 -1.97 1.90
C LEU A 341 -44.40 -2.41 0.90
N ALA A 342 -44.41 -1.85 -0.32
CA ALA A 342 -45.32 -2.27 -1.39
C ALA A 342 -45.09 -3.72 -1.85
N ARG A 343 -43.89 -4.26 -1.64
CA ARG A 343 -43.51 -5.65 -1.91
C ARG A 343 -43.73 -6.59 -0.71
N ASN A 344 -44.34 -6.11 0.38
CA ASN A 344 -44.45 -6.81 1.67
C ASN A 344 -43.10 -7.26 2.26
N GLN A 345 -42.01 -6.57 1.93
CA GLN A 345 -40.72 -6.78 2.57
C GLN A 345 -40.65 -6.00 3.87
N TRP A 346 -40.02 -6.58 4.88
CA TRP A 346 -39.82 -5.86 6.13
C TRP A 346 -38.78 -4.75 5.96
N VAL A 347 -38.94 -3.66 6.73
CA VAL A 347 -37.99 -2.55 6.76
C VAL A 347 -37.50 -2.30 8.18
N LEU A 348 -36.19 -2.29 8.38
CA LEU A 348 -35.56 -1.96 9.66
C LEU A 348 -34.71 -0.70 9.51
N VAL A 349 -35.03 0.35 10.27
CA VAL A 349 -34.22 1.58 10.30
C VAL A 349 -33.38 1.61 11.56
N LEU A 350 -32.06 1.65 11.39
CA LEU A 350 -31.11 1.74 12.48
C LEU A 350 -30.47 3.12 12.53
N GLY A 351 -30.49 3.73 13.70
CA GLY A 351 -29.75 4.96 13.98
C GLY A 351 -29.07 4.92 15.34
N HIS A 352 -28.53 6.08 15.73
CA HIS A 352 -27.77 6.22 16.98
C HIS A 352 -28.41 7.23 17.96
N ARG A 353 -29.51 7.89 17.58
CA ARG A 353 -30.27 8.83 18.43
C ARG A 353 -31.77 8.61 18.25
N VAL A 354 -32.50 8.52 19.35
CA VAL A 354 -33.95 8.23 19.36
C VAL A 354 -34.72 9.22 18.48
N ARG A 355 -34.60 10.52 18.77
CA ARG A 355 -35.28 11.59 18.00
C ARG A 355 -34.96 11.60 16.51
N LEU A 356 -33.75 11.20 16.13
CA LEU A 356 -33.35 11.12 14.73
C LEU A 356 -34.07 9.95 14.05
N VAL A 357 -34.10 8.79 14.71
CA VAL A 357 -34.78 7.59 14.18
C VAL A 357 -36.29 7.80 14.13
N GLU A 358 -36.91 8.42 15.15
CA GLU A 358 -38.33 8.79 15.14
C GLU A 358 -38.68 9.67 13.93
N ALA A 359 -37.87 10.70 13.66
CA ALA A 359 -38.06 11.56 12.50
C ALA A 359 -37.91 10.81 11.17
N LEU A 360 -37.01 9.83 11.09
CA LEU A 360 -36.88 8.97 9.91
C LEU A 360 -38.08 8.04 9.76
N CYS A 361 -38.53 7.41 10.83
CA CYS A 361 -39.71 6.55 10.87
C CYS A 361 -40.95 7.30 10.37
N GLN A 362 -41.20 8.50 10.90
CA GLN A 362 -42.30 9.35 10.48
C GLN A 362 -42.24 9.68 8.99
N ARG A 363 -41.05 10.00 8.47
CA ARG A 363 -40.86 10.28 7.03
C ARG A 363 -41.08 9.05 6.16
N PHE A 364 -40.71 7.87 6.64
CA PHE A 364 -40.82 6.62 5.89
C PHE A 364 -42.19 5.94 6.05
N GLY A 365 -43.08 6.47 6.90
CA GLY A 365 -44.39 5.89 7.17
C GLY A 365 -44.32 4.56 7.96
N ILE A 366 -43.25 4.35 8.72
CA ILE A 366 -43.10 3.20 9.62
C ILE A 366 -43.09 3.65 11.08
N LYS A 367 -43.29 2.72 12.00
CA LYS A 367 -43.35 3.01 13.44
C LYS A 367 -41.97 3.02 14.07
N TYR A 368 -41.81 3.79 15.14
CA TYR A 368 -40.67 3.58 16.06
C TYR A 368 -40.98 2.41 17.00
N ILE A 369 -39.96 1.70 17.49
CA ILE A 369 -40.14 0.46 18.26
C ILE A 369 -41.10 0.59 19.46
N THR A 370 -41.16 1.75 20.11
CA THR A 370 -42.08 1.95 21.24
C THR A 370 -43.55 1.88 20.81
N GLU A 371 -43.89 2.37 19.63
CA GLU A 371 -45.25 2.43 19.07
C GLU A 371 -45.72 1.08 18.51
N VAL A 372 -44.78 0.18 18.18
CA VAL A 372 -45.09 -1.16 17.66
C VAL A 372 -45.73 -2.05 18.73
N ARG A 373 -45.33 -1.87 20.00
CA ARG A 373 -45.83 -2.69 21.11
C ARG A 373 -47.26 -2.37 21.51
N ASP A 374 -47.68 -1.12 21.33
CA ASP A 374 -49.02 -0.67 21.69
C ASP A 374 -50.09 -1.20 20.70
N ASP A 375 -49.66 -1.64 19.51
CA ASP A 375 -50.54 -2.00 18.40
C ASP A 375 -50.38 -3.48 17.97
N GLN A 376 -50.43 -4.41 18.93
CA GLN A 376 -50.24 -5.86 18.71
C GLN A 376 -51.26 -6.52 17.74
N LYS A 377 -52.20 -5.76 17.18
CA LYS A 377 -53.27 -6.26 16.31
C LYS A 377 -52.97 -6.16 14.80
N GLN A 378 -51.92 -5.45 14.38
CA GLN A 378 -51.51 -5.37 12.98
C GLN A 378 -50.08 -5.90 12.81
N GLY A 379 -49.89 -6.83 11.87
CA GLY A 379 -48.55 -7.29 11.49
C GLY A 379 -47.73 -6.10 10.98
N VAL A 380 -46.69 -5.72 11.73
CA VAL A 380 -45.86 -4.56 11.38
C VAL A 380 -44.77 -4.99 10.40
N LEU A 381 -44.87 -4.49 9.16
CA LEU A 381 -43.90 -4.73 8.08
C LEU A 381 -42.59 -3.93 8.24
N GLY A 382 -42.30 -3.40 9.42
CA GLY A 382 -41.04 -2.69 9.66
C GLY A 382 -41.12 -1.62 10.75
N TYR A 383 -39.96 -1.33 11.35
CA TYR A 383 -39.85 -0.31 12.39
C TYR A 383 -38.42 0.25 12.48
N GLY A 384 -38.29 1.39 13.16
CA GLY A 384 -36.99 1.96 13.50
C GLY A 384 -36.61 1.74 14.97
N LEU A 385 -35.31 1.63 15.22
CA LEU A 385 -34.73 1.55 16.56
C LEU A 385 -33.31 2.13 16.61
N CYS A 386 -32.89 2.55 17.81
CA CYS A 386 -31.49 2.87 18.07
C CYS A 386 -30.66 1.60 18.22
N LEU A 387 -29.41 1.64 17.76
CA LEU A 387 -28.48 0.51 17.82
C LEU A 387 -28.38 -0.14 19.22
N ASP A 388 -28.51 0.66 20.28
CA ASP A 388 -28.57 0.22 21.68
C ASP A 388 -29.60 -0.89 21.92
N SER A 389 -30.66 -0.94 21.13
CA SER A 389 -31.74 -1.92 21.26
C SER A 389 -31.53 -3.20 20.44
N LEU A 390 -30.39 -3.39 19.76
CA LEU A 390 -30.09 -4.62 19.00
C LEU A 390 -29.68 -5.82 19.88
N HIS A 391 -30.42 -6.10 20.95
CA HIS A 391 -30.22 -7.28 21.78
C HIS A 391 -31.53 -7.76 22.40
N GLY A 392 -31.58 -9.04 22.79
CA GLY A 392 -32.80 -9.70 23.31
C GLY A 392 -33.34 -9.12 24.62
N ASN A 393 -32.51 -8.46 25.42
CA ASN A 393 -32.93 -7.83 26.68
C ASN A 393 -33.44 -6.39 26.50
N SER A 394 -33.39 -5.86 25.28
CA SER A 394 -33.89 -4.52 25.00
C SER A 394 -35.41 -4.46 25.05
N GLN A 395 -35.97 -3.26 25.02
CA GLN A 395 -37.40 -3.07 24.78
C GLN A 395 -37.85 -3.67 23.44
N ALA A 396 -36.96 -3.77 22.44
CA ALA A 396 -37.27 -4.41 21.18
C ALA A 396 -37.36 -5.95 21.28
N ARG A 397 -36.77 -6.57 22.31
CA ARG A 397 -36.49 -8.02 22.37
C ARG A 397 -35.91 -8.53 21.05
N PHE A 398 -34.97 -7.76 20.50
CA PHE A 398 -34.50 -7.94 19.13
C PHE A 398 -33.83 -9.31 18.97
N ASN A 399 -34.31 -10.09 17.99
CA ASN A 399 -33.70 -11.34 17.57
C ASN A 399 -33.38 -11.26 16.08
N ALA A 400 -32.09 -11.16 15.74
CA ALA A 400 -31.61 -11.03 14.36
C ALA A 400 -32.00 -12.23 13.47
N ALA A 401 -32.22 -13.42 14.05
CA ALA A 401 -32.60 -14.61 13.28
C ALA A 401 -33.97 -14.49 12.59
N ASN A 402 -34.83 -13.60 13.09
CA ASN A 402 -36.17 -13.38 12.52
C ASN A 402 -36.15 -12.44 11.30
N TRP A 403 -34.98 -11.99 10.86
CA TRP A 403 -34.82 -10.95 9.84
C TRP A 403 -34.06 -11.52 8.64
N SER A 404 -34.79 -12.06 7.67
CA SER A 404 -34.28 -12.55 6.38
C SER A 404 -35.05 -11.91 5.23
N ASP A 405 -34.40 -11.64 4.10
CA ASP A 405 -35.04 -11.08 2.89
C ASP A 405 -35.83 -9.78 3.13
N GLY A 406 -35.19 -8.79 3.76
CA GLY A 406 -35.76 -7.46 3.89
C GLY A 406 -34.72 -6.37 3.95
N VAL A 407 -35.17 -5.14 4.16
CA VAL A 407 -34.38 -3.93 3.91
C VAL A 407 -33.91 -3.33 5.22
N VAL A 408 -32.59 -3.31 5.43
CA VAL A 408 -31.95 -2.60 6.54
C VAL A 408 -31.42 -1.26 6.06
N ILE A 409 -31.88 -0.19 6.68
CA ILE A 409 -31.42 1.18 6.41
C ILE A 409 -30.62 1.67 7.60
N ILE A 410 -29.38 2.09 7.35
CA ILE A 410 -28.52 2.73 8.34
C ILE A 410 -28.15 4.11 7.82
N ASP A 411 -28.91 5.13 8.22
CA ASP A 411 -28.52 6.51 7.94
C ASP A 411 -27.38 6.92 8.88
N GLU A 412 -26.46 7.73 8.38
CA GLU A 412 -25.23 8.11 9.09
C GLU A 412 -24.45 6.90 9.64
N VAL A 413 -24.26 5.85 8.82
CA VAL A 413 -23.62 4.57 9.22
C VAL A 413 -22.30 4.75 9.97
N GLU A 414 -21.48 5.75 9.63
CA GLU A 414 -20.24 6.04 10.35
C GLU A 414 -20.51 6.39 11.83
N GLN A 415 -21.53 7.20 12.11
CA GLN A 415 -21.92 7.58 13.48
C GLN A 415 -22.57 6.40 14.21
N VAL A 416 -23.39 5.60 13.52
CA VAL A 416 -24.01 4.39 14.09
C VAL A 416 -22.94 3.39 14.52
N LEU A 417 -21.99 3.07 13.65
CA LEU A 417 -20.89 2.15 13.96
C LEU A 417 -19.99 2.72 15.06
N TRP A 418 -19.65 4.01 15.00
CA TRP A 418 -18.85 4.65 16.04
C TRP A 418 -19.54 4.59 17.41
N HIS A 419 -20.85 4.84 17.46
CA HIS A 419 -21.68 4.75 18.67
C HIS A 419 -21.66 3.34 19.24
N GLY A 420 -21.90 2.31 18.41
CA GLY A 420 -21.86 0.92 18.86
C GLY A 420 -20.51 0.48 19.43
N LEU A 421 -19.41 1.02 18.90
CA LEU A 421 -18.06 0.69 19.34
C LEU A 421 -17.62 1.46 20.59
N ASN A 422 -18.04 2.72 20.75
CA ASN A 422 -17.45 3.64 21.74
C ASN A 422 -18.42 4.18 22.79
N SER A 423 -19.74 4.17 22.55
CA SER A 423 -20.71 4.75 23.48
C SER A 423 -20.73 4.00 24.81
N SER A 424 -20.87 4.75 25.90
CA SER A 424 -21.13 4.24 27.24
C SER A 424 -22.51 3.58 27.35
N THR A 425 -23.49 4.04 26.59
CA THR A 425 -24.87 3.48 26.59
C THR A 425 -24.90 2.03 26.10
N CYS A 426 -24.00 1.67 25.18
CA CYS A 426 -23.86 0.31 24.69
C CYS A 426 -22.96 -0.57 25.58
N GLN A 427 -22.27 -0.03 26.60
CA GLN A 427 -21.15 -0.71 27.27
C GLN A 427 -21.52 -2.08 27.85
N SER A 428 -22.67 -2.20 28.52
CA SER A 428 -23.13 -3.44 29.16
C SER A 428 -23.58 -4.51 28.15
N ASN A 429 -24.08 -4.10 26.99
CA ASN A 429 -24.65 -5.00 25.97
C ASN A 429 -23.84 -5.04 24.67
N ARG A 430 -22.66 -4.40 24.60
CA ARG A 430 -21.91 -4.16 23.36
C ARG A 430 -21.68 -5.44 22.56
N VAL A 431 -21.25 -6.51 23.24
CA VAL A 431 -21.00 -7.81 22.60
C VAL A 431 -22.28 -8.38 21.99
N ALA A 432 -23.41 -8.28 22.69
CA ALA A 432 -24.71 -8.75 22.19
C ALA A 432 -25.18 -7.91 21.00
N ILE A 433 -25.09 -6.58 21.10
CA ILE A 433 -25.43 -5.62 20.04
C ILE A 433 -24.63 -5.92 18.77
N LEU A 434 -23.30 -6.03 18.87
CA LEU A 434 -22.43 -6.27 17.72
C LEU A 434 -22.64 -7.67 17.12
N LYS A 435 -22.93 -8.68 17.93
CA LYS A 435 -23.31 -10.02 17.42
C LYS A 435 -24.62 -9.98 16.65
N SER A 436 -25.66 -9.35 17.21
CA SER A 436 -26.95 -9.17 16.54
C SER A 436 -26.81 -8.38 15.24
N LEU A 437 -26.05 -7.28 15.24
CA LEU A 437 -25.78 -6.51 14.03
C LEU A 437 -25.07 -7.36 12.98
N LYS A 438 -24.05 -8.13 13.37
CA LYS A 438 -23.36 -9.05 12.46
C LYS A 438 -24.34 -10.05 11.85
N THR A 439 -25.12 -10.74 12.67
CA THR A 439 -26.11 -11.73 12.20
C THR A 439 -27.15 -11.10 11.29
N LEU A 440 -27.69 -9.93 11.65
CA LEU A 440 -28.66 -9.18 10.85
C LEU A 440 -28.10 -8.88 9.45
N ILE A 441 -26.88 -8.32 9.37
CA ILE A 441 -26.24 -8.02 8.10
C ILE A 441 -25.95 -9.31 7.30
N GLN A 442 -25.54 -10.39 7.96
CA GLN A 442 -25.33 -11.69 7.30
C GLN A 442 -26.62 -12.27 6.72
N ASN A 443 -27.75 -12.16 7.43
CA ASN A 443 -29.03 -12.68 6.96
C ASN A 443 -29.57 -11.87 5.77
N VAL A 444 -29.35 -10.56 5.76
CA VAL A 444 -29.80 -9.68 4.68
C VAL A 444 -28.91 -9.80 3.43
N LEU A 445 -27.62 -10.06 3.60
CA LEU A 445 -26.68 -10.23 2.47
C LEU A 445 -26.55 -11.68 1.99
N GLY A 446 -26.90 -12.66 2.82
CA GLY A 446 -26.76 -14.10 2.52
C GLY A 446 -28.04 -14.77 2.05
N GLY A 447 -29.14 -14.02 1.97
CA GLY A 447 -30.42 -14.45 1.39
C GLY A 447 -30.38 -14.52 -0.12
#